data_AF-A0A183ETS0-F1
#
_entry.id   AF-A0A183ETS0-F1
#
_cell.length_a   1.000
_cell.length_b   1.000
_cell.length_c   1.000
_cell.angle_alpha   90.00
_cell.angle_beta   90.00
_cell.angle_gamma   90.00
#
_symmetry.space_group_name_H-M   'P 1'
#
loop_
_entity.id
_entity.type
_entity.pdbx_description
1 polymer ?
#
loop_
_entity_poly.entity_id
_entity_poly.type
_entity_poly.pdbx_seq_one_letter_code
_entity_poly.pdbx_strand_id
1 'polypeptide(L)'
;YHCDGKEPEWQIPDIDAIANGDWQYRGRTEHEVNCHIQDLPENGADIAHLNYLHLAGVNKGNDITQIEMENPEPTVRHVWDGRWEQQPEPDSHIGVMYLEQVMTILKMPIPLTRSSLQARQVV
;
A
#
# COMPACT_ATOMS: atom_id res chain seq x y z
N TYR A 1 -6.05 6.63 -22.76
CA TYR A 1 -6.61 6.40 -24.10
C TYR A 1 -7.63 5.29 -23.95
N HIS A 2 -8.91 5.53 -24.25
CA HIS A 2 -9.95 4.50 -24.17
C HIS A 2 -9.76 3.52 -25.33
N CYS A 3 -9.89 2.20 -25.11
CA CYS A 3 -9.68 1.18 -26.17
C CYS A 3 -10.61 1.39 -27.37
N ASP A 4 -11.80 1.92 -27.11
CA ASP A 4 -12.81 2.25 -28.13
C ASP A 4 -12.70 3.69 -28.67
N GLY A 5 -11.64 4.43 -28.36
CA GLY A 5 -11.42 5.80 -28.85
C GLY A 5 -12.34 6.87 -28.25
N LYS A 6 -13.03 6.56 -27.15
CA LYS A 6 -13.82 7.54 -26.39
C LYS A 6 -12.94 8.49 -25.58
N GLU A 7 -13.51 9.65 -25.24
CA GLU A 7 -12.91 10.56 -24.27
C GLU A 7 -12.87 9.91 -22.87
N PRO A 8 -11.90 10.26 -22.01
CA PRO A 8 -11.87 9.80 -20.62
C PRO A 8 -13.12 10.22 -19.85
N GLU A 9 -13.71 9.29 -19.11
CA GLU A 9 -14.90 9.56 -18.29
C GLU A 9 -14.56 10.15 -16.91
N TRP A 10 -13.27 10.15 -16.53
CA TRP A 10 -12.75 10.68 -15.29
C TRP A 10 -11.43 11.43 -15.52
N GLN A 11 -11.03 12.23 -14.52
CA GLN A 11 -9.76 12.98 -14.51
C GLN A 11 -8.93 12.54 -13.31
N ILE A 12 -7.60 12.62 -13.42
CA ILE A 12 -6.72 12.36 -12.28
C ILE A 12 -7.01 13.44 -11.22
N PRO A 13 -7.37 13.07 -9.98
CA PRO A 13 -7.66 14.04 -8.94
C PRO A 13 -6.39 14.79 -8.54
N ASP A 14 -6.51 16.11 -8.36
CA ASP A 14 -5.45 16.90 -7.75
C ASP A 14 -5.28 16.53 -6.28
N ILE A 15 -4.03 16.52 -5.82
CA ILE A 15 -3.71 16.35 -4.40
C ILE A 15 -3.41 17.72 -3.83
N ASP A 16 -4.32 18.26 -3.00
CA ASP A 16 -4.21 19.61 -2.45
C ASP A 16 -2.85 19.90 -1.83
N ALA A 17 -2.32 18.96 -1.05
CA ALA A 17 -1.02 19.08 -0.39
C ALA A 17 0.17 19.18 -1.37
N ILE A 18 0.02 18.67 -2.60
CA ILE A 18 1.00 18.86 -3.67
C ILE A 18 0.76 20.21 -4.34
N ALA A 19 -0.49 20.53 -4.68
CA ALA A 19 -0.87 21.74 -5.41
C ALA A 19 -0.55 23.03 -4.63
N ASN A 20 -0.70 23.00 -3.30
CA ASN A 20 -0.43 24.13 -2.42
C ASN A 20 1.04 24.21 -1.92
N GLY A 21 1.86 23.21 -2.24
CA GLY A 21 3.27 23.16 -1.87
C GLY A 21 3.57 22.68 -0.43
N ASP A 22 2.58 22.17 0.31
CA ASP A 22 2.79 21.59 1.64
C ASP A 22 3.69 20.36 1.58
N TRP A 23 3.56 19.57 0.51
CA TRP A 23 4.39 18.40 0.24
C TRP A 23 5.51 18.75 -0.72
N GLN A 24 6.74 18.51 -0.27
CA GLN A 24 7.94 18.68 -1.09
C GLN A 24 8.36 17.34 -1.67
N TYR A 25 8.73 17.33 -2.95
CA TYR A 25 9.29 16.15 -3.59
C TYR A 25 10.57 15.69 -2.87
N ARG A 26 10.59 14.44 -2.41
CA ARG A 26 11.72 13.84 -1.67
C ARG A 26 12.57 12.88 -2.51
N GLY A 27 12.03 12.37 -3.62
CA GLY A 27 12.71 11.41 -4.48
C GLY A 27 11.74 10.51 -5.23
N ARG A 28 12.28 9.70 -6.14
CA ARG A 28 11.56 8.71 -6.93
C ARG A 28 12.44 7.48 -7.08
N THR A 29 11.85 6.30 -6.97
CA THR A 29 12.45 5.02 -7.35
C THR A 29 11.74 4.51 -8.60
N GLU A 30 12.50 3.91 -9.52
CA GLU A 30 11.98 3.29 -10.73
C GLU A 30 12.56 1.88 -10.84
N HIS A 31 11.70 0.93 -11.19
CA HIS A 31 12.04 -0.48 -11.27
C HIS A 31 11.48 -1.05 -12.56
N GLU A 32 12.29 -1.85 -13.25
CA GLU A 32 11.82 -2.67 -14.37
C GLU A 32 11.50 -4.06 -13.83
N VAL A 33 10.27 -4.53 -14.06
CA VAL A 33 9.77 -5.80 -13.54
C VAL A 33 9.23 -6.66 -14.67
N ASN A 34 9.52 -7.96 -14.61
CA ASN A 34 9.09 -8.93 -15.62
C ASN A 34 7.79 -9.63 -15.18
N CYS A 35 6.68 -8.92 -15.25
CA CYS A 35 5.34 -9.40 -14.88
C CYS A 35 4.28 -8.80 -15.80
N HIS A 36 3.04 -9.29 -15.72
CA HIS A 36 1.94 -8.68 -16.43
C HIS A 36 1.53 -7.37 -15.74
N ILE A 37 1.04 -6.38 -16.50
CA ILE A 37 0.75 -5.04 -15.93
C ILE A 37 -0.31 -5.10 -14.82
N GLN A 38 -1.20 -6.10 -14.88
CA GLN A 38 -2.26 -6.31 -13.88
C GLN A 38 -1.73 -6.86 -12.56
N ASP A 39 -0.54 -7.49 -12.55
CA ASP A 39 0.02 -8.10 -11.34
C ASP A 39 0.37 -7.04 -10.27
N LEU A 40 0.75 -5.82 -10.72
CA LEU A 40 1.09 -4.70 -9.85
C LEU A 40 -0.12 -4.17 -9.04
N PRO A 41 -1.24 -3.75 -9.67
CA PRO A 41 -2.41 -3.31 -8.92
C PRO A 41 -3.06 -4.43 -8.10
N GLU A 42 -2.98 -5.70 -8.54
CA GLU A 42 -3.46 -6.84 -7.75
C GLU A 42 -2.66 -7.01 -6.44
N ASN A 43 -1.33 -6.86 -6.49
CA ASN A 43 -0.51 -6.86 -5.28
C ASN A 43 -0.87 -5.69 -4.34
N GLY A 44 -1.10 -4.50 -4.88
CA GLY A 44 -1.52 -3.34 -4.09
C GLY A 44 -2.88 -3.51 -3.41
N ALA A 45 -3.78 -4.28 -4.01
CA ALA A 45 -5.11 -4.58 -3.47
C ALA A 45 -5.10 -5.69 -2.39
N ASP A 46 -4.11 -6.57 -2.39
CA ASP A 46 -4.04 -7.72 -1.49
C ASP A 46 -3.58 -7.32 -0.07
N ILE A 47 -4.51 -7.21 0.88
CA ILE A 47 -4.18 -6.91 2.28
C ILE A 47 -3.47 -8.10 2.95
N ALA A 48 -3.74 -9.34 2.52
CA ALA A 48 -3.22 -10.53 3.18
C ALA A 48 -1.69 -10.65 3.04
N HIS A 49 -1.12 -10.24 1.90
CA HIS A 49 0.34 -10.26 1.72
C HIS A 49 1.08 -9.39 2.74
N LEU A 50 0.45 -8.34 3.31
CA LEU A 50 1.09 -7.48 4.30
C LEU A 50 1.49 -8.26 5.56
N ASN A 51 0.60 -9.10 6.08
CA ASN A 51 0.91 -9.94 7.25
C ASN A 51 1.65 -11.24 6.91
N TYR A 52 1.77 -11.59 5.63
CA TYR A 52 2.60 -12.72 5.21
C TYR A 52 4.05 -12.28 4.94
N LEU A 53 4.22 -11.33 4.03
CA LEU A 53 5.52 -10.84 3.55
C LEU A 53 6.15 -9.80 4.49
N HIS A 54 5.38 -8.79 4.91
CA HIS A 54 5.93 -7.66 5.66
C HIS A 54 6.00 -7.90 7.17
N LEU A 55 5.39 -8.97 7.69
CA LEU A 55 5.40 -9.31 9.11
C LEU A 55 6.81 -9.40 9.68
N ALA A 56 7.70 -10.16 9.00
CA ALA A 56 9.11 -10.29 9.35
C ALA A 56 10.03 -9.41 8.49
N GLY A 57 9.53 -8.81 7.40
CA GLY A 57 10.35 -8.10 6.41
C GLY A 57 11.16 -6.94 6.98
N VAL A 58 10.65 -6.26 8.01
CA VAL A 58 11.37 -5.19 8.73
C VAL A 58 12.72 -5.65 9.30
N ASN A 59 12.90 -6.96 9.54
CA ASN A 59 14.12 -7.53 10.12
C ASN A 59 15.25 -7.73 9.11
N LYS A 60 14.93 -7.76 7.82
CA LYS A 60 15.87 -8.12 6.73
C LYS A 60 15.93 -7.08 5.62
N GLY A 61 15.15 -6.01 5.74
CA GLY A 61 15.16 -4.88 4.81
C GLY A 61 14.54 -5.24 3.46
N ASN A 62 15.28 -5.00 2.39
CA ASN A 62 14.80 -5.13 1.01
C ASN A 62 15.22 -6.42 0.29
N ASP A 63 15.98 -7.31 0.94
CA ASP A 63 16.31 -8.61 0.37
C ASP A 63 15.26 -9.66 0.78
N ILE A 64 14.28 -9.86 -0.10
CA ILE A 64 13.17 -10.81 0.12
C ILE A 64 13.66 -12.25 0.34
N THR A 65 14.81 -12.63 -0.21
CA THR A 65 15.35 -14.00 -0.08
C THR A 65 15.85 -14.30 1.33
N GLN A 66 16.07 -13.25 2.12
CA GLN A 66 16.55 -13.36 3.51
C GLN A 66 15.41 -13.32 4.52
N ILE A 67 14.18 -13.05 4.08
CA ILE A 67 13.00 -13.00 4.95
C ILE A 67 12.52 -14.43 5.24
N GLU A 68 12.52 -14.80 6.52
CA GLU A 68 12.05 -16.10 7.00
C GLU A 68 10.51 -16.15 7.02
N MET A 69 9.89 -16.44 5.88
CA MET A 69 8.42 -16.48 5.73
C MET A 69 7.75 -17.59 6.55
N GLU A 70 8.51 -18.63 6.90
CA GLU A 70 8.01 -19.80 7.64
C GLU A 70 7.99 -19.58 9.15
N ASN A 71 8.52 -18.46 9.65
CA ASN A 71 8.50 -18.15 11.07
C ASN A 71 7.17 -17.48 11.45
N PRO A 72 6.24 -18.19 12.13
CA PRO A 72 4.94 -17.60 12.49
C PRO A 72 5.06 -16.55 13.61
N GLU A 73 6.19 -16.48 14.32
CA GLU A 73 6.37 -15.65 15.50
C GLU A 73 7.76 -15.00 15.53
N PRO A 74 8.07 -14.11 14.57
CA PRO A 74 9.33 -13.37 14.61
C PRO A 74 9.35 -12.43 15.83
N THR A 75 10.53 -12.21 16.40
CA THR A 75 10.71 -11.39 17.60
C THR A 75 10.18 -9.97 17.42
N VAL A 76 10.45 -9.37 16.26
CA VAL A 76 9.92 -8.07 15.83
C VAL A 76 8.94 -8.33 14.70
N ARG A 77 7.72 -7.78 14.83
CA ARG A 77 6.63 -7.93 13.86
C ARG A 77 6.15 -6.57 13.40
N HIS A 78 5.89 -6.43 12.11
CA HIS A 78 5.09 -5.33 11.56
C HIS A 78 3.69 -5.86 11.24
N VAL A 79 2.73 -5.54 12.11
CA VAL A 79 1.36 -6.09 12.01
C VAL A 79 0.48 -5.08 11.31
N TRP A 80 -0.34 -5.59 10.39
CA TRP A 80 -1.23 -4.79 9.56
C TRP A 80 -2.67 -5.26 9.75
N ASP A 81 -3.62 -4.35 9.71
CA ASP A 81 -5.05 -4.63 9.62
C ASP A 81 -5.67 -3.64 8.65
N GLY A 82 -6.52 -4.11 7.75
CA GLY A 82 -7.02 -3.25 6.70
C GLY A 82 -8.34 -3.69 6.14
N ARG A 83 -9.00 -2.75 5.48
CA ARG A 83 -10.23 -2.98 4.74
C ARG A 83 -10.32 -2.08 3.53
N TRP A 84 -11.06 -2.54 2.53
CA TRP A 84 -11.40 -1.78 1.34
C TRP A 84 -12.84 -1.29 1.39
N GLU A 85 -13.04 -0.06 0.96
CA GLU A 85 -14.36 0.54 0.76
C GLU A 85 -14.36 1.26 -0.60
N GLN A 86 -15.42 1.08 -1.39
CA GLN A 86 -15.64 1.84 -2.62
C GLN A 86 -16.26 3.20 -2.26
N GLN A 87 -15.81 4.26 -2.91
CA GLN A 87 -16.46 5.57 -2.75
C GLN A 87 -17.87 5.57 -3.39
N PRO A 88 -18.82 6.34 -2.84
CA PRO A 88 -20.14 6.50 -3.46
C PRO A 88 -20.04 7.29 -4.77
N GLU A 89 -21.08 7.23 -5.60
CA GLU A 89 -21.23 8.09 -6.77
C GLU A 89 -21.07 9.58 -6.40
N PRO A 90 -20.37 10.39 -7.22
CA PRO A 90 -19.85 10.09 -8.57
C PRO A 90 -18.46 9.42 -8.60
N ASP A 91 -17.83 9.18 -7.46
CA ASP A 91 -16.44 8.73 -7.34
C ASP A 91 -16.31 7.20 -7.25
N SER A 92 -17.28 6.44 -7.75
CA SER A 92 -17.32 4.97 -7.64
C SER A 92 -16.12 4.26 -8.29
N HIS A 93 -15.41 4.95 -9.17
CA HIS A 93 -14.12 4.55 -9.74
C HIS A 93 -12.95 4.60 -8.73
N ILE A 94 -13.18 5.07 -7.49
CA ILE A 94 -12.16 5.17 -6.44
C ILE A 94 -12.40 4.11 -5.34
N GLY A 95 -11.43 3.23 -5.17
CA GLY A 95 -11.31 2.37 -4.00
C GLY A 95 -10.45 3.02 -2.93
N VAL A 96 -10.87 2.94 -1.66
CA VAL A 96 -10.08 3.41 -0.51
C VAL A 96 -9.76 2.24 0.41
N MET A 97 -8.47 2.03 0.63
CA MET A 97 -7.97 1.13 1.65
C MET A 97 -7.70 1.91 2.93
N TYR A 98 -8.36 1.51 4.00
CA TYR A 98 -8.05 1.94 5.36
C TYR A 98 -7.12 0.93 5.97
N LEU A 99 -5.95 1.37 6.42
CA LEU A 99 -4.90 0.49 6.93
C LEU A 99 -4.41 0.97 8.29
N GLU A 100 -4.51 0.11 9.28
CA GLU A 100 -3.90 0.27 10.59
C GLU A 100 -2.62 -0.56 10.65
N GLN A 101 -1.55 0.01 11.18
CA GLN A 101 -0.33 -0.75 11.42
C GLN A 101 0.25 -0.48 12.80
N VAL A 102 0.98 -1.47 13.31
CA VAL A 102 1.79 -1.33 14.51
C VAL A 102 3.00 -2.26 14.47
N MET A 103 4.14 -1.79 15.00
CA MET A 103 5.27 -2.66 15.27
C MET A 103 5.17 -3.27 16.67
N THR A 104 5.51 -4.55 16.81
CA THR A 104 5.54 -5.23 18.12
C THR A 104 6.88 -5.93 18.34
N ILE A 105 7.33 -5.98 19.60
CA ILE A 105 8.44 -6.84 20.04
C ILE A 105 7.86 -7.87 21.01
N LEU A 106 8.05 -9.17 20.74
CA LEU A 106 7.47 -10.25 21.55
C LEU A 106 5.95 -10.05 21.76
N LYS A 107 5.25 -9.61 20.71
CA LYS A 107 3.81 -9.25 20.70
C LYS A 107 3.42 -8.03 21.54
N MET A 108 4.36 -7.36 22.19
CA MET A 108 4.12 -6.11 22.89
C MET A 108 4.22 -4.93 21.91
N PRO A 109 3.19 -4.08 21.78
CA PRO A 109 3.23 -2.91 20.91
C PRO A 109 4.37 -1.96 21.27
N ILE A 110 5.12 -1.52 20.26
CA ILE A 110 6.16 -0.51 20.43
C ILE A 110 5.50 0.88 20.41
N PRO A 111 5.65 1.71 21.46
CA PRO A 111 5.10 3.06 21.46
C PRO A 111 5.54 3.88 20.24
N LEU A 112 4.67 4.79 19.78
CA LEU A 112 4.91 5.68 18.62
C LEU A 112 5.06 4.99 17.26
N THR A 113 4.79 3.69 17.16
CA THR A 113 4.84 2.97 15.87
C THR A 113 3.47 2.74 15.27
N ARG A 114 2.38 3.05 15.99
CA ARG A 114 1.02 2.91 15.48
C ARG A 114 0.70 4.04 14.51
N SER A 115 0.15 3.70 13.35
CA SER A 115 -0.40 4.69 12.43
C SER A 115 -1.62 4.17 11.68
N SER A 116 -2.53 5.10 11.38
CA SER A 116 -3.65 4.93 10.46
C SER A 116 -3.26 5.52 9.11
N LEU A 117 -3.42 4.76 8.04
CA LEU A 117 -3.13 5.17 6.67
C LEU A 117 -4.38 5.02 5.81
N GLN A 118 -4.44 5.81 4.75
CA GLN A 118 -5.41 5.67 3.69
C GLN A 118 -4.66 5.61 2.35
N ALA A 119 -4.95 4.59 1.56
CA ALA A 119 -4.50 4.50 0.18
C ALA A 119 -5.71 4.62 -0.74
N ARG A 120 -5.62 5.50 -1.74
CA ARG A 120 -6.68 5.72 -2.74
C ARG A 120 -6.21 5.13 -4.05
N GLN A 121 -7.00 4.22 -4.60
CA GLN A 121 -6.78 3.62 -5.91
C GLN A 121 -7.86 4.12 -6.86
N VAL A 122 -7.44 4.75 -7.95
CA VAL A 122 -8.31 5.22 -9.03
C VAL A 122 -8.31 4.12 -10.09
N VAL A 123 -9.46 3.50 -10.34
CA VAL A 123 -9.65 2.31 -11.19
C VAL A 123 -10.53 2.64 -12.38
#